data_AF-A0A7W0ZXF2-F1
#
_entry.id   AF-A0A7W0ZXF2-F1
#
_cell.length_a   1.000
_cell.length_b   1.000
_cell.length_c   1.000
_cell.angle_alpha   90.00
_cell.angle_beta   90.00
_cell.angle_gamma   90.00
#
_symmetry.space_group_name_H-M   'P 1'
#
loop_
_entity.id
_entity.type
_entity.pdbx_description
1 polymer ?
#
loop_
_entity_poly.entity_id
_entity_poly.type
_entity_poly.pdbx_seq_one_letter_code
_entity_poly.pdbx_strand_id
1 'polypeptide(L)'
;MAKELEQVRSQAHDDTHIQSHAPTASGVRALEALLASGRPTPAMAVRLIEMYRGDRDAMFAMLHRSLGNAYVQEVVREMRSSRAEESGPEDATQAEMASPAANAQQIADETESGEELEGVERGAADGPASSVSTREGQNRDLDPDFDTRRALRTAQRDNARAGYCAKGVANVLEAQGLPVTRGDATNWWRTLPRLGWRLLPGVGPAEAPEGAVLVFTNNQQAGRAVTRRRGGQLYGHVEIVGMVGDKRVYISDAVRNNYGGTVPDNFRGAYVYGGVEPGTRVAGTGRTSDPVG
;
A
#
# COMPACT_ATOMS: atom_id res chain seq x y z
N MET A 1 -43.06 23.94 62.50
CA MET A 1 -41.75 23.26 62.52
C MET A 1 -41.78 22.06 61.58
N ALA A 2 -41.74 22.29 60.26
CA ALA A 2 -41.70 21.23 59.24
C ALA A 2 -41.27 21.78 57.87
N LYS A 3 -40.22 22.60 57.81
CA LYS A 3 -39.63 23.11 56.56
C LYS A 3 -38.19 23.56 56.81
N GLU A 4 -37.27 22.62 57.06
CA GLU A 4 -35.84 22.98 57.10
C GLU A 4 -34.85 21.80 56.99
N LEU A 5 -35.16 20.76 56.21
CA LEU A 5 -34.22 19.65 56.01
C LEU A 5 -34.27 19.09 54.57
N GLU A 6 -34.20 19.98 53.58
CA GLU A 6 -34.03 19.55 52.18
C GLU A 6 -33.15 20.53 51.41
N GLN A 7 -31.95 20.80 51.94
CA GLN A 7 -30.97 21.66 51.28
C GLN A 7 -29.52 21.19 51.54
N VAL A 8 -29.24 19.87 51.43
CA VAL A 8 -27.85 19.36 51.47
C VAL A 8 -27.62 18.15 50.51
N ARG A 9 -28.36 18.03 49.40
CA ARG A 9 -28.19 16.88 48.48
C ARG A 9 -28.18 17.20 46.99
N SER A 10 -27.59 18.34 46.61
CA SER A 10 -27.44 18.73 45.21
C SER A 10 -26.07 19.34 44.90
N GLN A 11 -24.99 18.68 45.31
CA GLN A 11 -23.62 19.03 44.89
C GLN A 11 -22.70 17.82 45.05
N ALA A 12 -22.85 16.84 44.17
CA ALA A 12 -21.89 15.75 44.00
C ALA A 12 -22.07 15.08 42.62
N HIS A 13 -21.97 15.88 41.56
CA HIS A 13 -21.54 15.40 40.24
C HIS A 13 -20.48 16.36 39.76
N ASP A 14 -19.32 16.25 40.41
CA ASP A 14 -18.07 16.74 39.84
C ASP A 14 -17.78 15.79 38.68
N ASP A 15 -18.05 16.28 37.46
CA ASP A 15 -17.53 15.71 36.22
C ASP A 15 -16.01 15.76 36.32
N THR A 16 -15.42 14.72 36.91
CA THR A 16 -14.00 14.41 36.74
C THR A 16 -13.83 14.06 35.27
N HIS A 17 -13.70 15.10 34.45
CA HIS A 17 -13.17 15.02 33.11
C HIS A 17 -11.71 14.57 33.29
N ILE A 18 -11.52 13.25 33.40
CA ILE A 18 -10.21 12.62 33.21
C ILE A 18 -9.89 12.87 31.75
N GLN A 19 -9.35 14.05 31.46
CA GLN A 19 -8.49 14.26 30.32
C GLN A 19 -7.34 13.27 30.56
N SER A 20 -7.49 12.09 29.98
CA SER A 20 -6.40 11.16 29.78
C SER A 20 -5.41 11.91 28.90
N HIS A 21 -4.55 12.70 29.51
CA HIS A 21 -3.32 13.15 28.92
C HIS A 21 -2.55 11.86 28.66
N ALA A 22 -2.78 11.26 27.48
CA ALA A 22 -1.89 10.25 26.94
C ALA A 22 -0.48 10.80 27.15
N PRO A 23 0.44 10.04 27.77
CA PRO A 23 1.76 10.53 28.10
C PRO A 23 2.30 11.17 26.83
N THR A 24 2.49 12.49 26.85
CA THR A 24 2.95 13.22 25.66
C THR A 24 4.22 12.53 25.22
N ALA A 25 4.12 11.93 24.03
CA ALA A 25 5.10 11.05 23.43
C ALA A 25 6.51 11.66 23.62
N SER A 26 7.43 10.90 24.21
CA SER A 26 8.70 11.44 24.71
C SER A 26 9.52 12.11 23.61
N GLY A 27 9.40 11.64 22.36
CA GLY A 27 10.04 12.25 21.19
C GLY A 27 9.43 13.59 20.77
N VAL A 28 8.12 13.79 20.94
CA VAL A 28 7.45 15.05 20.61
C VAL A 28 7.93 16.16 21.56
N ARG A 29 8.02 15.88 22.87
CA ARG A 29 8.57 16.84 23.84
C ARG A 29 10.03 17.19 23.58
N ALA A 30 10.84 16.19 23.19
CA ALA A 30 12.23 16.44 22.81
C ALA A 30 12.34 17.33 21.57
N LEU A 31 11.43 17.16 20.60
CA LEU A 31 11.38 17.99 19.40
C LEU A 31 10.94 19.42 19.71
N GLU A 32 9.95 19.60 20.60
CA GLU A 32 9.55 20.92 21.08
C GLU A 32 10.71 21.68 21.72
N ALA A 33 11.48 21.01 22.58
CA ALA A 33 12.66 21.60 23.21
C ALA A 33 13.72 22.00 22.17
N LEU A 34 13.93 21.14 21.16
CA LEU A 34 14.84 21.43 20.06
C LEU A 34 14.39 22.65 19.23
N LEU A 35 13.09 22.74 18.89
CA LEU A 35 12.51 23.88 18.17
C LEU A 35 12.54 25.17 18.98
N ALA A 36 12.36 25.08 20.31
CA ALA A 36 12.47 26.21 21.22
C ALA A 36 13.89 26.79 21.27
N SER A 37 14.90 26.01 20.90
CA SER A 37 16.30 26.45 20.83
C SER A 37 16.66 27.09 19.48
N GLY A 38 15.72 27.14 18.54
CA GLY A 38 15.89 27.67 17.18
C GLY A 38 15.53 26.65 16.10
N ARG A 39 15.69 27.02 14.83
CA ARG A 39 15.44 26.10 13.70
C ARG A 39 16.50 24.98 13.70
N PRO A 40 16.16 23.71 13.95
CA PRO A 40 17.14 22.62 13.90
C PRO A 40 17.67 22.41 12.48
N THR A 41 18.87 21.84 12.35
CA THR A 41 19.33 21.32 11.07
C THR A 41 18.58 20.02 10.74
N PRO A 42 18.40 19.67 9.45
CA PRO A 42 17.77 18.40 9.07
C PRO A 42 18.40 17.18 9.76
N ALA A 43 19.73 17.14 9.88
CA ALA A 43 20.46 16.06 10.54
C ALA A 43 20.12 15.93 12.03
N MET A 44 19.91 17.05 12.75
CA MET A 44 19.47 17.00 14.15
C MET A 44 18.07 16.43 14.28
N ALA A 45 17.15 16.84 13.39
CA ALA A 45 15.79 16.32 13.38
C ALA A 45 15.76 14.81 13.05
N VAL A 46 16.58 14.35 12.09
CA VAL A 46 16.74 12.93 11.75
C VAL A 46 17.19 12.11 12.96
N ARG A 47 18.28 12.51 13.61
CA ARG A 47 18.81 11.81 14.80
C ARG A 47 17.75 11.68 15.89
N LEU A 48 16.96 12.74 16.11
CA LEU A 48 15.90 12.74 17.10
C LEU A 48 14.76 11.78 16.70
N ILE A 49 14.31 11.81 15.45
CA ILE A 49 13.27 10.90 14.93
C ILE A 49 13.72 9.44 15.01
N GLU A 50 14.99 9.16 14.74
CA GLU A 50 15.56 7.81 14.82
C GLU A 50 15.70 7.31 16.25
N MET A 51 15.95 8.20 17.21
CA MET A 51 15.98 7.89 18.64
C MET A 51 14.60 7.57 19.18
N TYR A 52 13.57 8.29 18.71
CA TYR A 52 12.17 8.15 19.14
C TYR A 52 11.27 7.60 18.03
N ARG A 53 11.62 6.42 17.47
CA ARG A 53 10.92 5.84 16.32
C ARG A 53 9.42 5.64 16.51
N GLY A 54 8.97 5.43 17.75
CA GLY A 54 7.55 5.28 18.09
C GLY A 54 6.73 6.56 17.86
N ASP A 55 7.38 7.72 17.89
CA ASP A 55 6.75 9.04 17.82
C ASP A 55 6.98 9.73 16.48
N ARG A 56 7.57 9.00 15.51
CA ARG A 56 7.99 9.51 14.20
C ARG A 56 6.91 10.35 13.51
N ASP A 57 5.69 9.82 13.41
CA ASP A 57 4.62 10.49 12.67
C ASP A 57 4.17 11.78 13.36
N ALA A 58 4.10 11.77 14.71
CA ALA A 58 3.77 12.94 15.50
C ALA A 58 4.87 14.02 15.38
N MET A 59 6.14 13.62 15.37
CA MET A 59 7.27 14.52 15.14
C MET A 59 7.25 15.12 13.74
N PHE A 60 6.95 14.34 12.69
CA PHE A 60 6.79 14.87 11.32
C PHE A 60 5.62 15.85 11.20
N ALA A 61 4.49 15.53 11.84
CA ALA A 61 3.34 16.44 11.88
C ALA A 61 3.68 17.77 12.58
N MET A 62 4.47 17.72 13.65
CA MET A 62 4.97 18.92 14.34
C MET A 62 5.93 19.72 13.48
N LEU A 63 6.93 19.09 12.85
CA LEU A 63 7.85 19.76 11.93
C LEU A 63 7.11 20.45 10.78
N HIS A 64 6.11 19.78 10.18
CA HIS A 64 5.28 20.35 9.13
C HIS A 64 4.52 21.60 9.62
N ARG A 65 3.95 21.55 10.83
CA ARG A 65 3.21 22.67 11.41
C ARG A 65 4.11 23.86 11.74
N SER A 66 5.29 23.61 12.31
CA SER A 66 6.17 24.65 12.83
C SER A 66 7.10 25.25 11.77
N LEU A 67 7.57 24.45 10.82
CA LEU A 67 8.60 24.84 9.84
C LEU A 67 8.16 24.67 8.37
N GLY A 68 6.97 24.12 8.13
CA GLY A 68 6.41 23.92 6.80
C GLY A 68 6.90 22.67 6.07
N ASN A 69 6.25 22.35 4.95
CA ASN A 69 6.52 21.16 4.16
C ASN A 69 7.92 21.14 3.53
N ALA A 70 8.46 22.30 3.13
CA ALA A 70 9.79 22.38 2.52
C ALA A 70 10.88 21.80 3.44
N TYR A 71 10.84 22.17 4.73
CA TYR A 71 11.76 21.64 5.73
C TYR A 71 11.58 20.13 5.96
N VAL A 72 10.33 19.64 5.97
CA VAL A 72 10.06 18.19 6.08
C VAL A 72 10.70 17.41 4.93
N GLN A 73 10.68 17.95 3.71
CA GLN A 73 11.35 17.31 2.57
C GLN A 73 12.88 17.31 2.72
N GLU A 74 13.48 18.35 3.31
CA GLU A 74 14.91 18.37 3.67
C GLU A 74 15.25 17.26 4.67
N VAL A 75 14.44 17.10 5.72
CA VAL A 75 14.59 16.02 6.73
C VAL A 75 14.47 14.64 6.08
N VAL A 76 13.48 14.42 5.22
CA VAL A 76 13.30 13.14 4.52
C VAL A 76 14.48 12.84 3.58
N ARG A 77 15.01 13.86 2.90
CA ARG A 77 16.21 13.72 2.06
C ARG A 77 17.41 13.31 2.91
N GLU A 78 17.62 13.98 4.04
CA GLU A 78 18.70 13.67 4.97
C GLU A 78 18.60 12.23 5.52
N MET A 79 17.40 11.79 5.94
CA MET A 79 17.18 10.39 6.37
C MET A 79 17.61 9.36 5.30
N ARG A 80 17.40 9.68 4.01
CA ARG A 80 17.81 8.80 2.90
C ARG A 80 19.33 8.83 2.72
N SER A 81 19.94 10.01 2.79
CA SER A 81 21.39 10.17 2.69
C SER A 81 22.12 9.42 3.81
N SER A 82 21.72 9.61 5.07
CA SER A 82 22.34 8.92 6.22
C SER A 82 22.24 7.40 6.11
N ARG A 83 21.13 6.90 5.56
CA ARG A 83 20.96 5.46 5.34
C ARG A 83 21.84 4.92 4.21
N ALA A 84 22.09 5.72 3.18
CA ALA A 84 22.98 5.34 2.08
C ALA A 84 24.45 5.26 2.54
N GLU A 85 24.88 6.19 3.40
CA GLU A 85 26.22 6.19 4.01
C GLU A 85 26.42 4.99 4.95
N GLU A 86 25.42 4.65 5.77
CA GLU A 86 25.48 3.50 6.69
C GLU A 86 25.54 2.15 5.94
N SER A 87 24.98 2.08 4.72
CA SER A 87 25.09 0.88 3.89
C SER A 87 26.46 0.64 3.27
N GLY A 88 27.38 1.60 3.29
CA GLY A 88 28.76 1.45 2.81
C GLY A 88 28.91 1.06 1.32
N PRO A 89 30.09 1.30 0.71
CA PRO A 89 30.38 0.83 -0.66
C PRO A 89 30.56 -0.69 -0.76
N GLU A 90 30.69 -1.42 0.35
CA GLU A 90 30.85 -2.88 0.32
C GLU A 90 29.59 -3.64 -0.11
N ASP A 91 28.39 -3.07 0.08
CA ASP A 91 27.14 -3.60 -0.48
C ASP A 91 26.87 -3.06 -1.91
N ALA A 92 27.52 -1.96 -2.32
CA ALA A 92 27.35 -1.36 -3.64
C ALA A 92 28.00 -2.21 -4.75
N THR A 93 29.13 -2.88 -4.49
CA THR A 93 29.75 -3.82 -5.44
C THR A 93 28.89 -5.07 -5.71
N GLN A 94 27.98 -5.43 -4.79
CA GLN A 94 26.97 -6.48 -5.05
C GLN A 94 25.68 -5.95 -5.69
N ALA A 95 25.36 -4.66 -5.54
CA ALA A 95 24.20 -4.04 -6.18
C ALA A 95 24.47 -3.69 -7.66
N GLU A 96 25.73 -3.39 -8.02
CA GLU A 96 26.12 -3.04 -9.39
C GLU A 96 26.08 -4.23 -10.35
N MET A 97 26.28 -5.47 -9.86
CA MET A 97 26.08 -6.68 -10.66
C MET A 97 24.59 -7.09 -10.84
N ALA A 98 23.65 -6.34 -10.25
CA ALA A 98 22.22 -6.68 -10.25
C ALA A 98 21.29 -5.55 -10.71
N SER A 99 21.79 -4.54 -11.44
CA SER A 99 20.96 -3.45 -11.97
C SER A 99 20.90 -3.48 -13.51
N PRO A 100 19.76 -3.83 -14.14
CA PRO A 100 19.50 -3.53 -15.53
C PRO A 100 18.93 -2.11 -15.60
N ALA A 101 19.77 -1.09 -15.46
CA ALA A 101 19.35 0.30 -15.58
C ALA A 101 20.46 1.17 -16.21
N ALA A 102 20.74 0.91 -17.48
CA ALA A 102 21.37 1.86 -18.39
C ALA A 102 20.42 2.27 -19.53
N ASN A 103 19.09 2.24 -19.31
CA ASN A 103 18.12 2.43 -20.40
C ASN A 103 16.95 3.40 -20.10
N ALA A 104 17.22 4.50 -19.40
CA ALA A 104 16.21 5.55 -19.17
C ALA A 104 16.69 6.98 -19.50
N GLN A 105 17.83 7.14 -20.19
CA GLN A 105 18.33 8.45 -20.63
C GLN A 105 18.48 8.60 -22.15
N GLN A 106 17.90 7.70 -22.96
CA GLN A 106 18.00 7.73 -24.42
C GLN A 106 16.64 7.65 -25.12
N ILE A 107 15.62 8.34 -24.57
CA ILE A 107 14.34 8.55 -25.24
C ILE A 107 13.93 10.00 -25.03
N ALA A 108 14.69 10.91 -25.63
CA ALA A 108 14.31 12.32 -25.72
C ALA A 108 14.87 13.02 -26.98
N ASP A 109 15.36 12.27 -27.99
CA ASP A 109 16.08 12.92 -29.10
C ASP A 109 15.90 12.25 -30.48
N GLU A 110 14.74 11.64 -30.74
CA GLU A 110 14.37 11.25 -32.12
C GLU A 110 12.86 11.41 -32.32
N THR A 111 12.43 12.64 -32.62
CA THR A 111 11.12 12.88 -33.25
C THR A 111 11.20 14.11 -34.15
N GLU A 112 12.07 14.05 -35.16
CA GLU A 112 12.01 15.00 -36.27
C GLU A 112 12.56 14.39 -37.57
N SER A 113 11.65 13.82 -38.35
CA SER A 113 11.64 13.65 -39.81
C SER A 113 10.50 12.67 -40.10
N GLY A 114 9.40 13.01 -40.78
CA GLY A 114 9.29 13.95 -41.88
C GLY A 114 9.56 13.23 -43.19
N GLU A 115 8.77 12.21 -43.53
CA GLU A 115 8.65 11.71 -44.90
C GLU A 115 7.18 11.48 -45.26
N GLU A 116 6.76 12.26 -46.24
CA GLU A 116 5.57 12.06 -47.06
C GLU A 116 5.70 10.74 -47.83
N LEU A 117 4.66 9.91 -47.82
CA LEU A 117 4.43 8.94 -48.88
C LEU A 117 2.99 9.08 -49.37
N GLU A 118 2.89 9.76 -50.52
CA GLU A 118 1.73 9.75 -51.39
C GLU A 118 1.51 8.36 -51.99
N GLY A 119 0.24 7.98 -52.07
CA GLY A 119 -0.34 7.31 -53.24
C GLY A 119 -0.19 5.80 -53.33
N VAL A 120 -1.27 5.06 -53.01
CA VAL A 120 -1.75 3.94 -53.85
C VAL A 120 -3.28 3.88 -53.80
N GLU A 121 -3.87 4.03 -54.99
CA GLU A 121 -5.27 3.84 -55.33
C GLU A 121 -5.69 2.35 -55.39
N ARG A 122 -6.97 2.11 -55.08
CA ARG A 122 -7.91 1.06 -55.55
C ARG A 122 -7.82 -0.37 -55.00
N GLY A 123 -8.99 -0.82 -54.53
CA GLY A 123 -9.34 -2.23 -54.40
C GLY A 123 -10.67 -2.44 -53.68
N ALA A 124 -11.79 -2.14 -54.35
CA ALA A 124 -13.12 -2.48 -53.87
C ALA A 124 -13.35 -4.00 -53.94
N ALA A 125 -13.75 -4.61 -52.82
CA ALA A 125 -14.39 -5.91 -52.80
C ALA A 125 -15.38 -5.96 -51.62
N ASP A 126 -16.66 -5.89 -51.98
CA ASP A 126 -17.80 -6.18 -51.11
C ASP A 126 -17.73 -7.61 -50.59
N GLY A 127 -17.71 -7.75 -49.26
CA GLY A 127 -17.86 -9.02 -48.54
C GLY A 127 -18.84 -8.85 -47.38
N PRO A 128 -19.81 -9.77 -47.19
CA PRO A 128 -20.94 -9.58 -46.29
C PRO A 128 -20.50 -9.52 -44.82
N ALA A 129 -21.05 -8.53 -44.12
CA ALA A 129 -20.87 -8.26 -42.70
C ALA A 129 -21.21 -9.48 -41.84
N SER A 130 -20.17 -10.16 -41.36
CA SER A 130 -20.29 -11.06 -40.22
C SER A 130 -20.28 -10.18 -38.97
N SER A 131 -21.46 -9.97 -38.40
CA SER A 131 -21.68 -9.21 -37.17
C SER A 131 -20.99 -9.90 -35.98
N VAL A 132 -19.71 -9.64 -35.81
CA VAL A 132 -19.01 -9.87 -34.55
C VAL A 132 -19.56 -8.85 -33.56
N SER A 133 -20.54 -9.29 -32.79
CA SER A 133 -21.02 -8.62 -31.58
C SER A 133 -19.84 -8.49 -30.63
N THR A 134 -19.15 -7.35 -30.68
CA THR A 134 -18.28 -6.89 -29.59
C THR A 134 -19.13 -6.85 -28.32
N ARG A 135 -18.93 -7.83 -27.43
CA ARG A 135 -19.51 -7.86 -26.09
C ARG A 135 -18.85 -6.75 -25.27
N GLU A 136 -19.26 -5.53 -25.52
CA GLU A 136 -18.80 -4.31 -24.84
C GLU A 136 -19.55 -4.04 -23.52
N GLY A 137 -20.22 -5.06 -22.95
CA GLY A 137 -21.23 -4.85 -21.91
C GLY A 137 -21.20 -5.76 -20.68
N GLN A 138 -20.23 -6.66 -20.50
CA GLN A 138 -20.29 -7.67 -19.41
C GLN A 138 -19.32 -7.49 -18.24
N ASN A 139 -18.59 -6.37 -18.14
CA ASN A 139 -17.65 -6.11 -17.02
C ASN A 139 -18.12 -4.99 -16.05
N ARG A 140 -19.40 -4.61 -16.06
CA ARG A 140 -19.94 -3.57 -15.15
C ARG A 140 -20.40 -4.09 -13.78
N ASP A 141 -20.29 -5.39 -13.53
CA ASP A 141 -20.55 -5.99 -12.21
C ASP A 141 -19.28 -6.12 -11.34
N LEU A 142 -18.19 -5.45 -11.74
CA LEU A 142 -17.02 -5.30 -10.88
C LEU A 142 -17.33 -4.22 -9.84
N ASP A 143 -17.21 -4.62 -8.57
CA ASP A 143 -17.53 -3.85 -7.37
C ASP A 143 -17.17 -2.35 -7.50
N PRO A 144 -18.15 -1.43 -7.58
CA PRO A 144 -17.91 -0.02 -7.92
C PRO A 144 -17.14 0.79 -6.86
N ASP A 145 -16.74 0.18 -5.75
CA ASP A 145 -16.35 0.91 -4.54
C ASP A 145 -14.86 0.85 -4.17
N PHE A 146 -13.97 0.29 -5.01
CA PHE A 146 -12.54 0.38 -4.72
C PHE A 146 -12.01 1.82 -4.89
N ASP A 147 -11.88 2.55 -3.79
CA ASP A 147 -11.31 3.91 -3.79
C ASP A 147 -9.77 3.86 -3.78
N THR A 148 -9.13 3.95 -4.95
CA THR A 148 -7.66 4.03 -5.07
C THR A 148 -7.07 5.18 -4.25
N ARG A 149 -7.73 6.34 -4.15
CA ARG A 149 -7.18 7.45 -3.36
C ARG A 149 -7.12 7.10 -1.88
N ARG A 150 -8.14 6.42 -1.36
CA ARG A 150 -8.12 5.90 0.01
C ARG A 150 -7.07 4.82 0.19
N ALA A 151 -6.92 3.91 -0.76
CA ALA A 151 -5.88 2.88 -0.73
C ALA A 151 -4.47 3.49 -0.66
N LEU A 152 -4.19 4.49 -1.50
CA LEU A 152 -2.92 5.21 -1.51
C LEU A 152 -2.67 5.94 -0.19
N ARG A 153 -3.67 6.62 0.38
CA ARG A 153 -3.55 7.28 1.70
C ARG A 153 -3.25 6.27 2.80
N THR A 154 -3.90 5.11 2.79
CA THR A 154 -3.65 4.05 3.77
C THR A 154 -2.23 3.51 3.63
N ALA A 155 -1.79 3.15 2.41
CA ALA A 155 -0.44 2.66 2.17
C ALA A 155 0.65 3.68 2.56
N GLN A 156 0.41 4.98 2.33
CA GLN A 156 1.33 6.05 2.73
C GLN A 156 1.45 6.23 4.24
N ARG A 157 0.37 5.96 5.00
CA ARG A 157 0.32 6.11 6.46
C ARG A 157 0.66 4.82 7.20
N ASP A 158 0.69 3.69 6.50
CA ASP A 158 0.94 2.40 7.11
C ASP A 158 2.40 2.27 7.56
N ASN A 159 2.59 1.54 8.66
CA ASN A 159 3.89 1.18 9.19
C ASN A 159 4.35 -0.22 8.72
N ALA A 160 3.75 -0.77 7.66
CA ALA A 160 4.28 -1.93 6.98
C ALA A 160 5.70 -1.59 6.50
N ARG A 161 6.70 -2.16 7.19
CA ARG A 161 8.10 -1.99 6.80
C ARG A 161 8.28 -2.54 5.37
N ALA A 162 9.28 -2.03 4.66
CA ALA A 162 9.63 -2.56 3.35
C ALA A 162 9.81 -4.09 3.41
N GLY A 163 9.13 -4.81 2.51
CA GLY A 163 9.12 -6.27 2.45
C GLY A 163 7.94 -6.94 3.15
N TYR A 164 7.06 -6.19 3.82
CA TYR A 164 5.86 -6.71 4.48
C TYR A 164 4.60 -6.48 3.62
N CYS A 165 4.68 -6.81 2.34
CA CYS A 165 3.62 -6.57 1.35
C CYS A 165 2.23 -7.06 1.79
N ALA A 166 2.13 -8.28 2.33
CA ALA A 166 0.86 -8.83 2.81
C ALA A 166 0.23 -8.02 3.95
N LYS A 167 1.04 -7.44 4.85
CA LYS A 167 0.55 -6.55 5.89
C LYS A 167 0.00 -5.25 5.29
N GLY A 168 0.74 -4.65 4.36
CA GLY A 168 0.33 -3.42 3.67
C GLY A 168 -0.99 -3.58 2.92
N VAL A 169 -1.10 -4.63 2.11
CA VAL A 169 -2.34 -4.97 1.39
C VAL A 169 -3.48 -5.25 2.37
N ALA A 170 -3.24 -6.01 3.44
CA ALA A 170 -4.28 -6.31 4.43
C ALA A 170 -4.84 -5.03 5.08
N ASN A 171 -3.97 -4.10 5.46
CA ASN A 171 -4.38 -2.83 6.04
C ASN A 171 -5.17 -1.97 5.04
N VAL A 172 -4.79 -1.97 3.75
CA VAL A 172 -5.56 -1.30 2.69
C VAL A 172 -6.95 -1.93 2.56
N LEU A 173 -7.06 -3.25 2.45
CA LEU A 173 -8.34 -3.93 2.28
C LEU A 173 -9.26 -3.74 3.50
N GLU A 174 -8.74 -3.87 4.73
CA GLU A 174 -9.50 -3.57 5.96
C GLU A 174 -9.98 -2.12 5.98
N ALA A 175 -9.12 -1.17 5.59
CA ALA A 175 -9.51 0.23 5.52
C ALA A 175 -10.61 0.48 4.49
N GLN A 176 -10.70 -0.32 3.42
CA GLN A 176 -11.79 -0.24 2.44
C GLN A 176 -13.07 -0.99 2.88
N GLY A 177 -13.05 -1.69 4.02
CA GLY A 177 -14.15 -2.55 4.46
C GLY A 177 -14.24 -3.86 3.67
N LEU A 178 -13.18 -4.25 2.97
CA LEU A 178 -13.12 -5.49 2.20
C LEU A 178 -12.60 -6.64 3.07
N PRO A 179 -13.15 -7.86 2.92
CA PRO A 179 -12.70 -9.00 3.71
C PRO A 179 -11.29 -9.40 3.30
N VAL A 180 -10.46 -9.69 4.30
CA VAL A 180 -9.05 -10.01 4.06
C VAL A 180 -8.53 -11.06 5.03
N THR A 181 -7.43 -11.69 4.63
CA THR A 181 -6.67 -12.61 5.46
C THR A 181 -5.31 -11.97 5.83
N ARG A 182 -4.68 -12.45 6.90
CA ARG A 182 -3.33 -12.03 7.28
C ARG A 182 -2.40 -13.24 7.24
N GLY A 183 -1.09 -12.99 7.15
CA GLY A 183 -0.05 -14.00 7.00
C GLY A 183 0.69 -13.89 5.67
N ASP A 184 1.38 -14.95 5.26
CA ASP A 184 2.25 -14.94 4.09
C ASP A 184 1.49 -14.77 2.77
N ALA A 185 1.98 -13.85 1.92
CA ALA A 185 1.40 -13.55 0.61
C ALA A 185 1.23 -14.80 -0.27
N THR A 186 2.19 -15.73 -0.21
CA THR A 186 2.18 -16.98 -0.99
C THR A 186 0.97 -17.87 -0.73
N ASN A 187 0.24 -17.68 0.39
CA ASN A 187 -0.94 -18.48 0.74
C ASN A 187 -2.27 -17.80 0.37
N TRP A 188 -2.24 -16.54 -0.07
CA TRP A 188 -3.46 -15.75 -0.29
C TRP A 188 -4.35 -16.33 -1.39
N TRP A 189 -3.78 -17.02 -2.37
CA TRP A 189 -4.55 -17.71 -3.42
C TRP A 189 -5.50 -18.80 -2.85
N ARG A 190 -5.23 -19.35 -1.65
CA ARG A 190 -6.10 -20.33 -0.98
C ARG A 190 -7.14 -19.68 -0.09
N THR A 191 -6.83 -18.53 0.50
CA THR A 191 -7.66 -17.88 1.52
C THR A 191 -8.61 -16.85 0.92
N LEU A 192 -8.20 -16.09 -0.10
CA LEU A 192 -9.04 -15.11 -0.78
C LEU A 192 -10.36 -15.72 -1.28
N PRO A 193 -10.40 -16.89 -1.96
CA PRO A 193 -11.67 -17.49 -2.38
C PRO A 193 -12.65 -17.79 -1.25
N ARG A 194 -12.16 -18.14 -0.06
CA ARG A 194 -12.98 -18.42 1.12
C ARG A 194 -13.62 -17.15 1.70
N LEU A 195 -13.13 -15.99 1.29
CA LEU A 195 -13.57 -14.67 1.71
C LEU A 195 -14.42 -13.97 0.63
N GLY A 196 -14.90 -14.68 -0.39
CA GLY A 196 -15.74 -14.12 -1.46
C GLY A 196 -14.96 -13.49 -2.62
N TRP A 197 -13.63 -13.63 -2.65
CA TRP A 197 -12.84 -13.20 -3.81
C TRP A 197 -12.90 -14.25 -4.92
N ARG A 198 -13.00 -13.79 -6.17
CA ARG A 198 -13.04 -14.65 -7.35
C ARG A 198 -11.77 -14.50 -8.16
N LEU A 199 -11.17 -15.63 -8.53
CA LEU A 199 -10.07 -15.67 -9.49
C LEU A 199 -10.58 -15.20 -10.86
N LEU A 200 -9.82 -14.33 -11.52
CA LEU A 200 -10.03 -13.96 -12.91
C LEU A 200 -9.22 -14.90 -13.83
N PRO A 201 -9.86 -15.86 -14.53
CA PRO A 201 -9.14 -16.81 -15.35
C PRO A 201 -8.52 -16.13 -16.57
N GLY A 202 -7.25 -16.43 -16.85
CA GLY A 202 -6.53 -15.92 -18.03
C GLY A 202 -6.09 -14.46 -17.95
N VAL A 203 -6.36 -13.76 -16.84
CA VAL A 203 -6.02 -12.34 -16.68
C VAL A 203 -4.64 -12.19 -16.04
N GLY A 204 -3.72 -11.54 -16.75
CA GLY A 204 -2.37 -11.23 -16.25
C GLY A 204 -2.32 -9.99 -15.34
N PRO A 205 -1.16 -9.73 -14.67
CA PRO A 205 -0.98 -8.56 -13.82
C PRO A 205 -1.26 -7.21 -14.52
N ALA A 206 -0.84 -7.09 -15.78
CA ALA A 206 -0.98 -5.87 -16.57
C ALA A 206 -2.44 -5.59 -16.99
N GLU A 207 -3.25 -6.65 -17.11
CA GLU A 207 -4.63 -6.61 -17.60
C GLU A 207 -5.66 -6.62 -16.48
N ALA A 208 -5.25 -6.97 -15.25
CA ALA A 208 -6.15 -7.04 -14.10
C ALA A 208 -6.87 -5.70 -13.87
N PRO A 209 -8.16 -5.69 -13.53
CA PRO A 209 -8.89 -4.44 -13.31
C PRO A 209 -8.42 -3.72 -12.04
N GLU A 210 -8.76 -2.43 -11.91
CA GLU A 210 -8.61 -1.69 -10.67
C GLU A 210 -9.30 -2.41 -9.50
N GLY A 211 -8.69 -2.37 -8.31
CA GLY A 211 -9.17 -3.07 -7.12
C GLY A 211 -8.83 -4.56 -7.07
N ALA A 212 -8.33 -5.16 -8.17
CA ALA A 212 -7.90 -6.54 -8.15
C ALA A 212 -6.68 -6.77 -7.24
N VAL A 213 -6.70 -7.84 -6.47
CA VAL A 213 -5.57 -8.33 -5.67
C VAL A 213 -4.75 -9.29 -6.53
N LEU A 214 -3.49 -8.95 -6.76
CA LEU A 214 -2.54 -9.79 -7.49
C LEU A 214 -1.74 -10.62 -6.49
N VAL A 215 -1.73 -11.94 -6.67
CA VAL A 215 -0.97 -12.86 -5.81
C VAL A 215 0.21 -13.44 -6.60
N PHE A 216 1.40 -13.37 -6.02
CA PHE A 216 2.63 -13.97 -6.53
C PHE A 216 3.15 -14.97 -5.51
N THR A 217 3.47 -16.17 -5.98
CA THR A 217 3.99 -17.23 -5.12
C THR A 217 5.49 -17.04 -4.85
N ASN A 218 6.01 -17.71 -3.82
CA ASN A 218 7.45 -17.74 -3.58
C ASN A 218 8.19 -18.63 -4.60
N ASN A 219 9.52 -18.52 -4.67
CA ASN A 219 10.32 -19.26 -5.67
C ASN A 219 10.20 -20.77 -5.48
N GLN A 220 10.18 -21.24 -4.24
CA GLN A 220 10.07 -22.67 -3.93
C GLN A 220 8.79 -23.28 -4.51
N GLN A 221 7.64 -22.63 -4.30
CA GLN A 221 6.35 -23.07 -4.84
C GLN A 221 6.26 -22.90 -6.36
N ALA A 222 7.03 -21.97 -6.94
CA ALA A 222 7.19 -21.83 -8.40
C ALA A 222 8.20 -22.84 -9.00
N GLY A 223 8.81 -23.73 -8.20
CA GLY A 223 9.84 -24.67 -8.67
C GLY A 223 11.17 -24.00 -9.04
N ARG A 224 11.44 -22.82 -8.50
CA ARG A 224 12.65 -22.01 -8.76
C ARG A 224 13.57 -22.01 -7.54
N ALA A 225 14.86 -21.83 -7.78
CA ALA A 225 15.85 -21.69 -6.71
C ALA A 225 15.61 -20.40 -5.89
N VAL A 226 15.78 -20.49 -4.58
CA VAL A 226 15.80 -19.32 -3.68
C VAL A 226 17.24 -18.81 -3.63
N THR A 227 17.54 -17.73 -4.35
CA THR A 227 18.90 -17.14 -4.37
C THR A 227 19.09 -16.13 -3.25
N ARG A 228 18.00 -15.55 -2.74
CA ARG A 228 18.00 -14.59 -1.64
C ARG A 228 17.04 -15.04 -0.54
N ARG A 229 17.54 -15.15 0.70
CA ARG A 229 16.73 -15.50 1.87
C ARG A 229 15.93 -14.30 2.43
N ARG A 230 15.34 -13.49 1.55
CA ARG A 230 14.51 -12.34 1.95
C ARG A 230 13.44 -11.99 0.92
N GLY A 231 12.39 -11.33 1.37
CA GLY A 231 11.36 -10.74 0.51
C GLY A 231 10.54 -11.78 -0.25
N GLY A 232 10.14 -11.44 -1.48
CA GLY A 232 9.17 -12.23 -2.24
C GLY A 232 9.64 -13.63 -2.63
N GLN A 233 10.95 -13.85 -2.75
CA GLN A 233 11.48 -15.18 -3.09
C GLN A 233 11.18 -16.23 -2.01
N LEU A 234 11.05 -15.82 -0.75
CA LEU A 234 10.68 -16.69 0.38
C LEU A 234 9.18 -16.67 0.69
N TYR A 235 8.56 -15.50 0.68
CA TYR A 235 7.22 -15.32 1.25
C TYR A 235 6.13 -15.05 0.20
N GLY A 236 6.50 -14.95 -1.08
CA GLY A 236 5.63 -14.48 -2.16
C GLY A 236 5.44 -12.97 -2.13
N HIS A 237 4.58 -12.47 -3.02
CA HIS A 237 4.22 -11.06 -3.07
C HIS A 237 2.72 -10.91 -3.25
N VAL A 238 2.17 -9.80 -2.76
CA VAL A 238 0.78 -9.43 -2.98
C VAL A 238 0.67 -7.92 -3.09
N GLU A 239 -0.18 -7.47 -3.98
CA GLU A 239 -0.45 -6.06 -4.26
C GLU A 239 -1.87 -5.87 -4.80
N ILE A 240 -2.36 -4.64 -4.75
CA ILE A 240 -3.66 -4.23 -5.29
C ILE A 240 -3.42 -3.34 -6.50
N VAL A 241 -4.16 -3.57 -7.57
CA VAL A 241 -4.17 -2.67 -8.73
C VAL A 241 -4.91 -1.39 -8.37
N GLY A 242 -4.29 -0.23 -8.58
CA GLY A 242 -4.93 1.08 -8.48
C GLY A 242 -4.74 1.92 -9.75
N MET A 243 -5.56 2.95 -9.91
CA MET A 243 -5.44 3.94 -10.98
C MET A 243 -5.24 5.37 -10.42
N VAL A 244 -4.24 6.09 -10.95
CA VAL A 244 -3.98 7.51 -10.64
C VAL A 244 -4.04 8.31 -11.94
N GLY A 245 -5.22 8.88 -12.23
CA GLY A 245 -5.53 9.31 -13.59
C GLY A 245 -5.53 8.08 -14.50
N ASP A 246 -4.84 8.16 -15.64
CA ASP A 246 -4.72 7.05 -16.58
C ASP A 246 -3.53 6.12 -16.26
N LYS A 247 -2.80 6.39 -15.17
CA LYS A 247 -1.62 5.60 -14.79
C LYS A 247 -2.00 4.49 -13.83
N ARG A 248 -1.67 3.26 -14.23
CA ARG A 248 -1.73 2.08 -13.37
C ARG A 248 -0.63 2.12 -12.31
N VAL A 249 -1.01 1.83 -11.08
CA VAL A 249 -0.10 1.68 -9.94
C VAL A 249 -0.38 0.38 -9.21
N TYR A 250 0.62 -0.13 -8.49
CA TYR A 250 0.52 -1.35 -7.70
C TYR A 250 0.79 -1.04 -6.24
N ILE A 251 -0.20 -1.31 -5.39
CA ILE A 251 -0.25 -0.88 -4.00
C ILE A 251 0.00 -2.09 -3.09
N SER A 252 1.09 -2.08 -2.32
CA SER A 252 1.33 -3.06 -1.25
C SER A 252 1.77 -2.37 0.05
N ASP A 253 2.88 -2.77 0.65
CA ASP A 253 3.66 -2.00 1.63
C ASP A 253 4.20 -0.67 1.08
N ALA A 254 4.24 -0.51 -0.25
CA ALA A 254 4.57 0.74 -0.92
C ALA A 254 3.83 0.81 -2.27
N VAL A 255 3.73 2.01 -2.84
CA VAL A 255 3.17 2.22 -4.17
C VAL A 255 4.28 2.09 -5.22
N ARG A 256 4.06 1.29 -6.26
CA ARG A 256 5.02 1.04 -7.34
C ARG A 256 4.39 1.21 -8.72
N ASN A 257 5.24 1.39 -9.72
CA ASN A 257 4.86 1.45 -11.14
C ASN A 257 5.01 0.11 -11.86
N ASN A 258 5.52 -0.92 -11.19
CA ASN A 258 5.64 -2.29 -11.69
C ASN A 258 5.06 -3.30 -10.69
N TYR A 259 4.63 -4.45 -11.20
CA TYR A 259 4.01 -5.52 -10.43
C TYR A 259 5.02 -6.54 -9.90
N GLY A 260 4.63 -7.30 -8.89
CA GLY A 260 5.29 -8.53 -8.43
C GLY A 260 6.58 -8.36 -7.61
N GLY A 261 7.04 -7.13 -7.42
CA GLY A 261 8.19 -6.81 -6.59
C GLY A 261 9.45 -7.59 -7.00
N THR A 262 9.97 -8.42 -6.09
CA THR A 262 11.16 -9.25 -6.35
C THR A 262 10.87 -10.60 -7.02
N VAL A 263 9.59 -10.89 -7.31
CA VAL A 263 9.13 -12.16 -7.91
C VAL A 263 8.09 -11.93 -9.03
N PRO A 264 8.35 -11.06 -10.02
CA PRO A 264 7.38 -10.69 -11.05
C PRO A 264 6.89 -11.88 -11.90
N ASP A 265 7.72 -12.90 -12.09
CA ASP A 265 7.36 -14.06 -12.90
C ASP A 265 6.61 -15.16 -12.12
N ASN A 266 6.45 -15.01 -10.81
CA ASN A 266 5.79 -16.01 -9.97
C ASN A 266 4.29 -15.74 -9.84
N PHE A 267 3.69 -15.11 -10.84
CA PHE A 267 2.28 -14.74 -10.80
C PHE A 267 1.39 -15.97 -10.64
N ARG A 268 0.50 -15.93 -9.64
CA ARG A 268 -0.41 -17.02 -9.30
C ARG A 268 -1.85 -16.74 -9.73
N GLY A 269 -2.28 -15.48 -9.70
CA GLY A 269 -3.60 -15.09 -10.15
C GLY A 269 -4.00 -13.67 -9.72
N ALA A 270 -4.97 -13.11 -10.45
CA ALA A 270 -5.65 -11.87 -10.11
C ALA A 270 -7.02 -12.19 -9.52
N TYR A 271 -7.36 -11.55 -8.41
CA TYR A 271 -8.59 -11.79 -7.67
C TYR A 271 -9.40 -10.51 -7.55
N VAL A 272 -10.68 -10.57 -7.86
CA VAL A 272 -11.62 -9.47 -7.63
C VAL A 272 -12.60 -9.86 -6.55
N TYR A 273 -12.99 -8.91 -5.71
CA TYR A 273 -14.04 -9.16 -4.74
C TYR A 273 -15.39 -9.11 -5.47
N GLY A 274 -16.16 -10.20 -5.39
CA GLY A 274 -17.47 -10.30 -6.04
C GLY A 274 -18.63 -10.04 -5.08
N GLY A 275 -18.34 -9.56 -3.87
CA GLY A 275 -19.28 -9.61 -2.75
C GLY A 275 -19.50 -11.03 -2.22
N VAL A 276 -20.03 -11.12 -1.01
CA VAL A 276 -20.75 -12.31 -0.58
C VAL A 276 -22.19 -12.09 -1.02
N GLU A 277 -22.78 -12.96 -1.84
CA GLU A 277 -24.21 -12.84 -2.15
C GLU A 277 -24.98 -12.74 -0.82
N PRO A 278 -25.83 -11.71 -0.63
CA PRO A 278 -26.59 -11.54 0.60
C PRO A 278 -27.37 -12.82 0.91
N GLY A 279 -26.99 -13.56 1.95
CA GLY A 279 -27.59 -14.84 2.32
C GLY A 279 -26.63 -16.02 2.37
N THR A 280 -25.44 -15.93 1.76
CA THR A 280 -24.40 -16.94 1.96
C THR A 280 -23.79 -16.75 3.35
N ARG A 281 -24.23 -17.55 4.33
CA ARG A 281 -23.57 -17.60 5.64
C ARG A 281 -22.13 -18.03 5.44
N VAL A 282 -21.19 -17.09 5.53
CA VAL A 282 -19.77 -17.40 5.68
C VAL A 282 -19.69 -18.27 6.93
N ALA A 283 -19.29 -19.53 6.77
CA ALA A 283 -19.13 -20.46 7.88
C ALA A 283 -18.16 -19.81 8.87
N GLY A 284 -18.72 -19.27 9.96
CA GLY A 284 -17.97 -18.50 10.92
C GLY A 284 -16.79 -19.32 11.39
N THR A 285 -15.60 -18.72 11.34
CA THR A 285 -14.44 -19.24 12.05
C THR A 285 -14.78 -19.21 13.52
N GLY A 286 -15.38 -20.29 14.01
CA GLY A 286 -15.69 -20.49 15.41
C GLY A 286 -14.40 -20.37 16.19
N ARG A 287 -14.24 -19.25 16.91
CA ARG A 287 -13.41 -19.24 18.10
C ARG A 287 -14.10 -20.19 19.08
N THR A 288 -13.57 -21.40 19.18
CA THR A 288 -13.78 -22.24 20.35
C THR A 288 -13.11 -21.52 21.52
N SER A 289 -13.87 -20.68 22.22
CA SER A 289 -13.57 -20.40 23.62
C SER A 289 -13.96 -21.65 24.40
N ASP A 290 -12.98 -22.51 24.66
CA ASP A 290 -13.15 -23.56 25.66
C ASP A 290 -13.48 -22.91 27.01
N PRO A 291 -14.51 -23.37 27.73
CA PRO A 291 -14.71 -22.95 29.11
C PRO A 291 -13.63 -23.61 29.97
N VAL A 292 -12.88 -22.78 30.71
CA VAL A 292 -12.10 -23.23 31.85
C VAL A 292 -13.10 -23.68 32.92
N GLY A 293 -13.13 -24.99 33.15
CA GLY A 293 -13.70 -25.64 34.34
C GLY A 293 -12.60 -26.44 35.02
#